data_AF-A0A2W0C1S0-F1
#
_entry.id   AF-A0A2W0C1S0-F1
#
_cell.length_a   1.000
_cell.length_b   1.000
_cell.length_c   1.000
_cell.angle_alpha   90.00
_cell.angle_beta   90.00
_cell.angle_gamma   90.00
#
_symmetry.space_group_name_H-M   'P 1'
#
loop_
_entity.id
_entity.type
_entity.pdbx_description
1 polymer ?
#
loop_
_entity_poly.entity_id
_entity_poly.type
_entity_poly.pdbx_seq_one_letter_code
_entity_poly.pdbx_strand_id
1 'polypeptide(L)' 'MEQGLQPRQRQYVHLSADMNTAEQVGRRRDDQPVILKINAALAAKEGILFYHGNENIWLADHIPARYIDR' A
#
# COMPACT_ATOMS: atom_id res chain seq x y z
N MET A 1 -2.82 -2.54 -13.65
CA MET A 1 -3.16 -2.66 -12.21
C MET A 1 -4.26 -3.68 -11.94
N GLU A 2 -4.61 -4.55 -12.89
CA GLU A 2 -5.81 -5.42 -12.83
C GLU A 2 -5.90 -6.30 -11.57
N GLN A 3 -4.77 -6.68 -10.99
CA GLN A 3 -4.70 -7.56 -9.82
C GLN A 3 -4.61 -6.83 -8.47
N GLY A 4 -4.54 -5.48 -8.46
CA GLY A 4 -4.32 -4.71 -7.24
C GLY A 4 -2.92 -4.90 -6.63
N LEU A 5 -2.77 -4.56 -5.34
CA LEU A 5 -1.55 -4.86 -4.56
C LEU A 5 -1.71 -6.21 -3.83
N GLN A 6 -0.67 -7.03 -3.95
CA GLN A 6 -0.56 -8.34 -3.31
C GLN A 6 0.68 -8.38 -2.41
N PRO A 7 0.68 -9.19 -1.34
CA PRO A 7 1.79 -9.27 -0.39
C PRO A 7 3.04 -9.95 -1.01
N ARG A 8 2.88 -10.61 -2.17
CA ARG A 8 3.94 -11.31 -2.92
C ARG A 8 4.66 -12.32 -2.02
N GLN A 9 5.96 -12.14 -1.78
CA GLN A 9 6.77 -13.01 -0.92
C GLN A 9 6.63 -12.70 0.58
N ARG A 10 5.84 -11.69 0.94
CA ARG A 10 5.56 -11.31 2.33
C ARG A 10 4.18 -11.83 2.74
N GLN A 11 3.87 -11.71 4.02
CA GLN A 11 2.55 -12.04 4.56
C GLN A 11 1.50 -10.96 4.24
N TYR A 12 1.90 -9.68 4.24
CA TYR A 12 0.99 -8.53 4.03
C TYR A 12 1.54 -7.53 3.01
N VAL A 13 0.63 -6.81 2.34
CA VAL A 13 0.93 -5.58 1.61
C VAL A 13 1.40 -4.55 2.63
N HIS A 14 2.50 -3.87 2.32
CA HIS A 14 3.04 -2.79 3.15
C HIS A 14 2.68 -1.45 2.52
N LEU A 15 2.04 -0.59 3.30
CA LEU A 15 1.63 0.76 2.91
C LEU A 15 2.40 1.75 3.77
N SER A 16 2.77 2.88 3.19
CA SER A 16 3.37 4.00 3.93
C SER A 16 2.28 4.97 4.38
N ALA A 17 2.41 5.52 5.59
CA ALA A 17 1.48 6.52 6.12
C ALA A 17 1.61 7.88 5.42
N ASP A 18 2.78 8.17 4.85
CA ASP A 18 3.11 9.42 4.18
C ASP A 18 3.87 9.21 2.86
N MET A 19 3.89 10.25 2.02
CA MET A 19 4.48 10.20 0.69
C MET A 19 6.01 10.11 0.70
N ASN A 20 6.69 10.73 1.67
CA ASN A 20 8.15 10.71 1.76
C ASN A 20 8.63 9.29 2.11
N THR A 21 7.97 8.63 3.07
CA THR A 21 8.24 7.22 3.38
C THR A 21 7.98 6.31 2.17
N ALA A 22 6.88 6.53 1.43
CA ALA A 22 6.56 5.76 0.23
C ALA A 22 7.65 5.90 -0.85
N GLU A 23 8.13 7.12 -1.07
CA GLU A 23 9.21 7.42 -2.02
C GLU A 23 10.52 6.75 -1.61
N GLN A 24 10.93 6.87 -0.34
CA GLN A 24 12.14 6.22 0.17
C GLN A 24 12.09 4.69 0.03
N VAL A 25 10.92 4.08 0.26
CA VAL A 25 10.74 2.63 0.07
C VAL A 25 10.84 2.26 -1.41
N GLY A 26 10.22 3.03 -2.30
CA GLY A 26 10.30 2.82 -3.75
C GLY A 26 11.72 2.95 -4.30
N ARG A 27 12.46 3.98 -3.83
CA ARG A 27 13.86 4.24 -4.21
C ARG A 27 14.83 3.12 -3.89
N ARG A 28 14.46 2.16 -3.05
CA ARG A 28 15.27 0.95 -2.80
C ARG A 28 15.33 0.02 -4.01
N ARG A 29 14.44 0.19 -4.99
CA ARG A 29 14.33 -0.67 -6.18
C ARG A 29 14.41 0.09 -7.50
N ASP A 30 13.98 1.34 -7.53
CA ASP A 30 13.92 2.17 -8.74
C ASP A 30 14.24 3.63 -8.41
N ASP A 31 15.13 4.27 -9.17
CA ASP A 31 15.50 5.67 -8.96
C ASP A 31 14.33 6.65 -9.15
N GLN A 32 13.30 6.25 -9.90
CA GLN A 32 12.09 7.03 -10.17
C GLN A 32 10.83 6.21 -9.83
N PRO A 33 10.53 6.00 -8.53
CA PRO A 33 9.43 5.14 -8.14
C PRO A 33 8.07 5.78 -8.44
N VAL A 34 7.09 4.95 -8.80
CA VAL A 34 5.69 5.37 -8.90
C VAL A 34 5.06 5.28 -7.51
N ILE A 35 4.50 6.40 -7.05
CA ILE A 35 3.70 6.44 -5.82
C ILE A 35 2.25 6.12 -6.18
N LEU A 36 1.67 5.16 -5.46
CA LEU A 36 0.26 4.79 -5.58
C LEU A 36 -0.48 5.27 -4.34
N LYS A 37 -1.56 6.02 -4.53
CA LYS A 37 -2.42 6.47 -3.44
C LYS A 37 -3.52 5.45 -3.20
N ILE A 38 -3.70 5.06 -1.95
CA ILE A 38 -4.70 4.06 -1.57
C ILE A 38 -5.86 4.75 -0.86
N ASN A 39 -7.09 4.54 -1.35
CA ASN A 39 -8.29 4.95 -0.64
C ASN A 39 -8.59 3.96 0.51
N ALA A 40 -7.74 4.00 1.54
CA ALA A 40 -7.79 3.09 2.68
C ALA A 40 -9.10 3.21 3.46
N ALA A 41 -9.69 4.41 3.54
CA ALA A 41 -10.97 4.62 4.21
C ALA A 41 -12.11 3.87 3.52
N LEU A 42 -12.21 3.95 2.18
CA LEU A 42 -13.19 3.20 1.42
C LEU A 42 -12.92 1.69 1.50
N ALA A 43 -11.66 1.28 1.32
CA ALA A 43 -11.27 -0.13 1.40
C ALA A 43 -11.64 -0.75 2.75
N ALA A 44 -11.38 -0.05 3.87
CA ALA A 44 -11.73 -0.50 5.21
C ALA A 44 -13.25 -0.57 5.41
N LYS A 45 -14.00 0.43 4.93
CA LYS A 45 -15.47 0.43 4.97
C LYS A 45 -16.08 -0.75 4.20
N GLU A 46 -15.43 -1.19 3.12
CA GLU A 46 -15.84 -2.34 2.31
C GLU A 46 -15.22 -3.67 2.77
N GLY A 47 -14.58 -3.70 3.95
CA GLY A 47 -14.16 -4.93 4.63
C GLY A 47 -12.70 -5.36 4.42
N ILE A 48 -11.86 -4.55 3.79
CA ILE A 48 -10.42 -4.81 3.76
C ILE A 48 -9.82 -4.55 5.15
N LEU A 49 -9.10 -5.53 5.68
CA LEU A 49 -8.43 -5.42 6.97
C LEU A 49 -7.11 -4.69 6.85
N PHE A 50 -6.89 -3.75 7.76
CA PHE A 50 -5.64 -3.02 7.94
C PHE A 50 -5.10 -3.27 9.34
N TYR A 51 -3.79 -3.43 9.44
CA TYR A 51 -3.09 -3.68 10.69
C TYR A 51 -2.02 -2.63 10.90
N HIS A 52 -1.87 -2.19 12.14
CA HIS A 52 -0.80 -1.28 12.52
C HIS A 52 0.54 -2.03 12.52
N GLY A 53 1.46 -1.62 11.65
CA GLY A 53 2.82 -2.17 11.60
C GLY A 53 3.76 -1.40 12.52
N ASN A 54 3.95 -0.12 12.21
CA ASN A 54 4.65 0.86 13.05
C ASN A 54 4.16 2.27 12.70
N GLU A 55 4.80 3.30 13.28
CA GLU A 55 4.40 4.72 13.12
C GLU A 55 4.15 5.13 11.66
N ASN A 56 4.98 4.65 10.72
CA ASN A 56 4.92 5.07 9.31
C ASN A 56 4.48 3.94 8.37
N ILE A 57 4.20 2.74 8.88
CA ILE A 57 3.88 1.55 8.08
C ILE A 57 2.58 0.90 8.53
N TRP A 58 1.69 0.72 7.55
CA TRP A 58 0.45 -0.03 7.67
C TRP A 58 0.52 -1.32 6.87
N LEU A 59 -0.18 -2.34 7.33
CA LEU A 59 -0.26 -3.65 6.67
C LEU A 59 -1.67 -3.91 6.20
N ALA A 60 -1.84 -4.62 5.09
CA ALA A 60 -3.13 -5.09 4.60
C ALA A 60 -2.99 -6.46 3.90
N ASP A 61 -4.04 -7.27 3.88
CA ASP A 61 -4.00 -8.58 3.20
C ASP A 61 -3.77 -8.43 1.69
N HIS A 62 -4.66 -7.70 1.03
CA HIS A 62 -4.57 -7.32 -0.38
C HIS A 62 -5.31 -5.99 -0.59
N ILE A 63 -4.92 -5.24 -1.61
CA ILE A 63 -5.64 -4.00 -2.00
C ILE A 63 -6.16 -4.15 -3.43
N PRO A 64 -7.46 -4.36 -3.63
CA PRO A 64 -8.06 -4.37 -4.97
C PRO A 64 -7.78 -3.08 -5.75
N ALA A 65 -7.66 -3.21 -7.08
CA ALA A 65 -7.33 -2.11 -7.97
C ALA A 65 -8.27 -0.91 -7.87
N ARG A 66 -9.55 -1.15 -7.53
CA ARG A 66 -10.58 -0.11 -7.37
C ARG A 66 -10.31 0.90 -6.24
N TYR A 67 -9.36 0.60 -5.35
CA TYR A 67 -8.97 1.51 -4.27
C TYR A 67 -7.62 2.19 -4.52
N ILE A 68 -7.05 2.03 -5.71
CA ILE A 68 -5.71 2.53 -6.05
C ILE A 68 -5.86 3.67 -7.05
N ASP A 69 -5.44 4.86 -6.62
CA ASP A 69 -5.30 6.05 -7.45
C ASP A 69 -3.82 6.22 -7.83
N ARG A 70 -3.58 6.74 -9.03
CA ARG A 70 -2.25 7.03 -9.56
C ARG A 70 -1.90 8.52 -9.44
#